data_AF-A0A925DCL3-F1
#
_entry.id   AF-A0A925DCL3-F1
#
_cell.length_a   1.000
_cell.length_b   1.000
_cell.length_c   1.000
_cell.angle_alpha   90.00
_cell.angle_beta   90.00
_cell.angle_gamma   90.00
#
_symmetry.space_group_name_H-M   'P 1'
#
loop_
_entity.id
_entity.type
_entity.pdbx_description
1 polymer ?
#
loop_
_entity_poly.entity_id
_entity_poly.type
_entity_poly.pdbx_seq_one_letter_code
_entity_poly.pdbx_strand_id
1 'polypeptide(L)'
;VVFLAFLQDDEQGEGEAESQIPGSESPPAATAASREIYEKLHTLIDALPSDEQQLIRATYFEGNTLKEAADKLGISKSWASRLHAKTLDTLARPLRRYGME
;
A
#
# COMPACT_ATOMS: atom_id res chain seq x y z
N VAL A 1 4.97 -9.83 -3.50
CA VAL A 1 3.64 -9.54 -4.07
C VAL A 1 2.90 -8.72 -3.03
N VAL A 2 2.59 -7.47 -3.34
CA VAL A 2 1.94 -6.53 -2.41
C VAL A 2 0.49 -6.97 -2.24
N PHE A 3 0.12 -7.32 -1.02
CA PHE A 3 -1.21 -7.82 -0.66
C PHE A 3 -2.20 -6.65 -0.70
N LEU A 4 -3.02 -6.57 -1.75
CA LEU A 4 -4.19 -5.69 -1.81
C LEU A 4 -5.32 -6.29 -0.97
N ALA A 5 -5.20 -6.20 0.36
CA ALA A 5 -6.33 -6.36 1.26
C ALA A 5 -7.06 -5.03 1.41
N PHE A 6 -7.80 -4.65 0.37
CA PHE A 6 -8.90 -3.70 0.52
C PHE A 6 -10.17 -4.48 0.21
N LEU A 7 -10.84 -4.93 1.29
CA LEU A 7 -12.28 -5.13 1.46
C LEU A 7 -12.47 -6.15 2.59
N GLN A 8 -12.69 -5.67 3.82
CA GLN A 8 -13.82 -6.11 4.65
C GLN A 8 -13.89 -5.24 5.89
N ASP A 9 -14.91 -4.38 5.87
CA ASP A 9 -15.51 -3.78 7.06
C ASP A 9 -16.18 -4.93 7.85
N ASP A 10 -15.99 -4.90 9.18
CA ASP A 10 -16.54 -5.74 10.24
C ASP A 10 -17.61 -6.80 9.86
N GLU A 11 -17.29 -8.10 10.07
CA GLU A 11 -18.20 -9.06 10.71
C GLU A 11 -17.38 -10.14 11.47
N GLN A 12 -17.87 -10.50 12.66
CA GLN A 12 -17.30 -11.45 13.60
C GLN A 12 -17.16 -12.87 13.01
N GLY A 13 -16.10 -13.60 13.36
CA GLY A 13 -16.02 -15.04 13.10
C GLY A 13 -14.63 -15.64 13.24
N GLU A 14 -14.51 -16.61 14.14
CA GLU A 14 -13.39 -17.52 14.35
C GLU A 14 -13.03 -18.27 13.05
N GLY A 15 -11.74 -18.52 12.78
CA GLY A 15 -11.35 -19.33 11.62
C GLY A 15 -9.87 -19.25 11.27
N GLU A 16 -9.18 -20.37 11.47
CA GLU A 16 -7.78 -20.63 11.18
C GLU A 16 -7.49 -20.55 9.67
N ALA A 17 -6.35 -19.97 9.27
CA ALA A 17 -5.59 -20.40 8.09
C ALA A 17 -4.20 -19.75 8.08
N GLU A 18 -3.22 -20.49 8.56
CA GLU A 18 -1.79 -20.23 8.33
C GLU A 18 -1.51 -20.30 6.82
N SER A 19 -1.37 -19.15 6.14
CA SER A 19 -0.98 -19.12 4.73
C SER A 19 0.55 -19.10 4.64
N GLN A 20 1.14 -20.28 4.50
CA GLN A 20 2.53 -20.46 4.13
C GLN A 20 2.71 -20.13 2.64
N ILE A 21 3.45 -19.06 2.34
CA ILE A 21 3.76 -18.65 0.95
C ILE A 21 5.00 -19.43 0.49
N PRO A 22 4.93 -20.33 -0.50
CA PRO A 22 6.11 -20.93 -1.10
C PRO A 22 6.79 -19.87 -1.98
N GLY A 23 8.09 -19.66 -1.78
CA GLY A 23 8.88 -18.73 -2.58
C GLY A 23 8.79 -19.05 -4.07
N SER A 24 8.10 -18.17 -4.82
CA SER A 24 8.00 -18.30 -6.27
C SER A 24 9.20 -17.62 -6.91
N GLU A 25 10.17 -18.43 -7.33
CA GLU A 25 11.35 -18.01 -8.07
C GLU A 25 10.92 -17.41 -9.41
N SER A 26 10.86 -16.08 -9.49
CA SER A 26 10.45 -15.37 -10.70
C SER A 26 11.62 -15.26 -11.70
N PRO A 27 11.36 -15.31 -13.03
CA PRO A 27 12.40 -15.17 -14.06
C PRO A 27 13.21 -13.87 -13.91
N PRO A 28 14.51 -13.84 -14.26
CA PRO A 28 15.38 -12.65 -14.09
C PRO A 28 14.87 -11.37 -14.77
N ALA A 29 14.18 -11.49 -15.90
CA ALA A 29 13.57 -10.35 -16.58
C ALA A 29 12.33 -9.82 -15.83
N ALA A 30 11.54 -10.72 -15.23
CA ALA A 30 10.40 -10.37 -14.40
C ALA A 30 10.83 -9.71 -13.09
N THR A 31 11.96 -10.15 -12.51
CA THR A 31 12.52 -9.52 -11.30
C THR A 31 13.13 -8.15 -11.60
N ALA A 32 13.78 -7.96 -12.76
CA ALA A 32 14.30 -6.66 -13.19
C ALA A 32 13.19 -5.64 -13.48
N ALA A 33 12.16 -6.03 -14.23
CA ALA A 33 10.99 -5.18 -14.49
C ALA A 33 10.25 -4.83 -13.19
N SER A 34 10.08 -5.80 -12.30
CA SER A 34 9.49 -5.56 -10.97
C SER A 34 10.33 -4.56 -10.17
N ARG A 35 11.66 -4.71 -10.16
CA ARG A 35 12.57 -3.79 -9.45
C ARG A 35 12.45 -2.36 -9.95
N GLU A 36 12.41 -2.16 -11.26
CA GLU A 36 12.24 -0.82 -11.84
C GLU A 36 10.91 -0.18 -11.42
N ILE A 37 9.83 -0.97 -11.37
CA ILE A 37 8.52 -0.53 -10.90
C ILE A 37 8.58 -0.15 -9.41
N TYR A 38 9.21 -0.98 -8.57
CA TYR A 38 9.40 -0.69 -7.14
C TYR A 38 10.18 0.60 -6.92
N GLU A 39 11.29 0.81 -7.64
CA GLU A 39 12.11 2.02 -7.52
C GLU A 39 11.32 3.28 -7.91
N LYS A 40 10.51 3.22 -8.97
CA LYS A 40 9.62 4.33 -9.35
C LYS A 40 8.53 4.56 -8.30
N LEU A 41 7.90 3.51 -7.79
CA LEU A 41 6.87 3.62 -6.75
C LEU A 41 7.43 4.28 -5.50
N HIS A 42 8.62 3.88 -5.07
CA HIS A 42 9.33 4.50 -3.95
C HIS A 42 9.60 5.98 -4.18
N THR A 43 10.08 6.34 -5.37
CA THR A 43 10.31 7.74 -5.76
C THR A 43 9.02 8.56 -5.72
N LEU A 44 7.90 8.00 -6.18
CA LEU A 44 6.60 8.65 -6.15
C LEU A 44 6.09 8.84 -4.72
N ILE A 45 6.29 7.84 -3.84
CA ILE A 45 5.93 7.93 -2.42
C ILE A 45 6.79 8.99 -1.71
N ASP A 46 8.07 9.11 -2.07
CA ASP A 46 8.98 10.11 -1.49
C ASP A 46 8.68 11.53 -1.96
N ALA A 47 7.99 11.70 -3.08
CA ALA A 47 7.50 12.99 -3.56
C ALA A 47 6.16 13.42 -2.93
N LEU A 48 5.51 12.56 -2.13
CA LEU A 48 4.26 12.89 -1.45
C LEU A 48 4.47 13.92 -0.34
N PRO A 49 3.43 14.72 -0.01
CA PRO A 49 3.42 15.52 1.21
C PRO A 49 3.70 14.64 2.46
N SER A 50 4.39 15.21 3.45
CA SER A 50 4.86 14.46 4.63
C SER A 50 3.75 13.66 5.34
N ASP A 51 2.55 14.21 5.46
CA ASP A 51 1.41 13.53 6.10
C ASP A 51 0.92 12.33 5.28
N GLU A 52 0.89 12.47 3.95
CA GLU A 52 0.49 11.41 3.02
C GLU A 52 1.53 10.28 3.00
N GLN A 53 2.81 10.64 2.96
CA GLN A 53 3.92 9.70 3.00
C GLN A 53 3.92 8.89 4.31
N GLN A 54 3.75 9.56 5.46
CA GLN A 54 3.71 8.91 6.77
C GLN A 54 2.53 7.95 6.88
N LEU A 55 1.34 8.35 6.40
CA LEU A 55 0.16 7.48 6.40
C LEU A 55 0.36 6.21 5.57
N ILE A 56 0.90 6.34 4.34
CA ILE A 56 1.16 5.19 3.46
C ILE A 56 2.26 4.29 4.02
N ARG A 57 3.34 4.87 4.57
CA ARG A 57 4.42 4.10 5.21
C ARG A 57 3.91 3.30 6.41
N ALA A 58 3.16 3.95 7.30
CA ALA A 58 2.56 3.29 8.46
C ALA A 58 1.60 2.16 8.05
N THR A 59 0.84 2.34 6.97
CA THR A 59 -0.16 1.34 6.55
C THR A 59 0.48 0.15 5.82
N TYR A 60 1.36 0.40 4.85
CA TYR A 60 1.86 -0.65 3.95
C TYR A 60 3.24 -1.21 4.31
N PHE A 61 4.09 -0.45 5.00
CA PHE A 61 5.44 -0.88 5.35
C PHE A 61 5.55 -1.34 6.80
N GLU A 62 4.81 -0.69 7.71
CA GLU A 62 4.76 -1.08 9.12
C GLU A 62 3.61 -2.05 9.45
N GLY A 63 2.66 -2.25 8.52
CA GLY A 63 1.51 -3.14 8.72
C GLY A 63 0.46 -2.62 9.69
N ASN A 64 0.47 -1.32 10.03
CA ASN A 64 -0.58 -0.76 10.88
C ASN A 64 -1.90 -0.69 10.10
N THR A 65 -3.02 -0.84 10.80
CA THR A 65 -4.32 -0.50 10.24
C THR A 65 -4.42 0.99 9.95
N LEU A 66 -5.32 1.38 9.03
CA LEU A 66 -5.57 2.79 8.73
C LEU A 66 -5.97 3.60 9.98
N LYS A 67 -6.64 2.96 10.94
CA LYS A 67 -7.01 3.58 12.23
C LYS A 67 -5.78 3.82 13.09
N GLU A 68 -4.93 2.82 13.28
CA GLU A 68 -3.70 2.97 14.08
C GLU A 68 -2.74 3.98 13.46
N ALA A 69 -2.65 4.02 12.13
CA ALA A 69 -1.90 5.04 11.42
C ALA A 69 -2.51 6.44 11.64
N ALA A 70 -3.84 6.58 11.58
CA ALA A 70 -4.52 7.84 11.88
C ALA A 70 -4.26 8.32 13.31
N ASP A 71 -4.33 7.42 14.29
CA ASP A 71 -4.07 7.70 15.70
C ASP A 71 -2.61 8.12 15.92
N LYS A 72 -1.64 7.44 15.28
CA LYS A 72 -0.21 7.82 15.29
C LYS A 72 0.03 9.21 14.71
N LEU A 73 -0.68 9.56 13.64
CA LEU A 73 -0.57 10.87 12.99
C LEU A 73 -1.40 11.96 13.68
N GLY A 74 -2.19 11.63 14.72
CA GLY A 74 -3.05 12.58 15.42
C GLY A 74 -4.21 13.12 14.56
N ILE A 75 -4.64 12.36 13.54
CA ILE A 75 -5.71 12.73 12.61
C ILE A 75 -6.95 11.85 12.78
N SER A 76 -8.11 12.35 12.38
CA SER A 76 -9.33 11.55 12.43
C SER A 76 -9.33 10.40 11.41
N LYS A 77 -9.97 9.27 11.73
CA LYS A 77 -10.19 8.14 10.81
C LYS A 77 -10.80 8.58 9.47
N SER A 78 -11.77 9.50 9.51
CA SER A 78 -12.43 10.03 8.32
C SER A 78 -11.49 10.88 7.45
N TRP A 79 -10.57 11.63 8.07
CA TRP A 79 -9.53 12.36 7.35
C TRP A 79 -8.48 11.42 6.76
N ALA A 80 -8.01 10.44 7.53
CA ALA A 80 -7.06 9.42 7.07
C ALA A 80 -7.59 8.64 5.87
N SER A 81 -8.87 8.24 5.87
CA SER A 81 -9.50 7.58 4.72
C SER A 81 -9.51 8.44 3.46
N ARG A 82 -9.86 9.73 3.57
CA ARG A 82 -9.81 10.66 2.43
C ARG A 82 -8.39 10.86 1.93
N LEU A 83 -7.44 11.04 2.86
CA LEU A 83 -6.03 11.22 2.54
C LEU A 83 -5.48 9.99 1.82
N HIS A 84 -5.75 8.80 2.34
CA HIS A 84 -5.37 7.52 1.74
C HIS A 84 -5.93 7.36 0.31
N ALA A 85 -7.22 7.62 0.11
CA ALA A 85 -7.84 7.53 -1.21
C ALA A 85 -7.23 8.54 -2.21
N LYS A 86 -7.02 9.80 -1.77
CA LYS A 86 -6.37 10.83 -2.58
C LYS A 86 -4.94 10.45 -2.96
N THR A 87 -4.19 9.90 -2.01
CA THR A 87 -2.80 9.48 -2.24
C THR A 87 -2.75 8.30 -3.22
N LEU A 88 -3.65 7.31 -3.10
CA LEU A 88 -3.75 6.22 -4.07
C LEU A 88 -4.11 6.72 -5.48
N ASP A 89 -5.05 7.66 -5.62
CA ASP A 89 -5.36 8.27 -6.92
C ASP A 89 -4.15 9.02 -7.51
N THR A 90 -3.43 9.74 -6.65
CA THR A 90 -2.21 10.48 -7.02
C THR A 90 -1.11 9.53 -7.50
N LEU A 91 -0.94 8.37 -6.86
CA LEU A 91 0.01 7.33 -7.27
C LEU A 91 -0.45 6.56 -8.51
N ALA A 92 -1.75 6.34 -8.68
CA ALA A 92 -2.30 5.60 -9.81
C ALA A 92 -2.15 6.35 -11.14
N ARG A 93 -2.25 7.68 -11.15
CA ARG A 93 -2.10 8.53 -12.35
C ARG A 93 -0.77 8.32 -13.09
N PRO A 94 0.41 8.46 -12.45
CA PRO A 94 1.69 8.20 -13.11
C PRO A 94 1.84 6.72 -13.48
N LEU A 95 1.38 5.78 -12.64
CA LEU A 95 1.47 4.35 -12.95
C LEU A 95 0.70 3.95 -14.21
N ARG A 96 -0.52 4.48 -14.41
CA ARG A 96 -1.29 4.30 -15.66
C ARG A 96 -0.54 4.80 -16.89
N ARG A 97 0.19 5.92 -16.75
CA ARG A 97 1.01 6.47 -17.83
C ARG A 97 2.19 5.57 -18.21
N TYR A 98 2.63 4.70 -17.29
CA TYR A 98 3.67 3.70 -17.55
C TYR A 98 3.14 2.41 -18.19
N GLY A 99 1.84 2.34 -18.55
CA GLY A 99 1.25 1.19 -19.24
C GLY A 99 0.98 0.00 -18.31
N MET A 100 0.88 0.24 -17.00
CA MET A 100 0.41 -0.75 -16.03
C MET A 100 -1.13 -0.67 -15.95
N GLU A 101 -1.82 -1.60 -16.64
CA GLU A 101 -3.26 -1.86 -16.50
C GLU A 101 -3.51 -3.23 -15.85
#